data_AF-A0A7Y6XF84-F1
#
_entry.id   AF-A0A7Y6XF84-F1
#
_cell.length_a   1.000
_cell.length_b   1.000
_cell.length_c   1.000
_cell.angle_alpha   90.00
_cell.angle_beta   90.00
_cell.angle_gamma   90.00
#
_symmetry.space_group_name_H-M   'P 1'
#
loop_
_entity.id
_entity.type
_entity.pdbx_description
1 polymer ?
#
loop_
_entity_poly.entity_id
_entity_poly.type
_entity_poly.pdbx_seq_one_letter_code
_entity_poly.pdbx_strand_id
1 'polypeptide(L)'
;MHVAFYLLLAIGLLGTFDVLYFHLWRGRLHERPECQREVLWHTARHLIYALQFLWVSHVRFQGWALGLLVVLYAADIFVALGDVWEERDSRAFQGGVPRGEYFMHVVLSVLVGLYLMATFQAVWRDWFLPTGLRVDPPDVPVALRTLMTVMGVTALVVFVKDLARWLAFRRRPVATPSRQPLLQRIVVEVLIPAPVEMVWERTQEPELHTAWDVRFTSIRYLPEADERGFHLMDYRTHLGFGLEIIGWGRYLANTPHVRSTFEFGSEDWRSLILRGRGVWLYERRPEGTFFKTVFDYRARYGVVGEVLDALLFRPVMRLGTEWGFETLRQWCAGDEHAPARGRSRWRFGLFVVARLLGRSPAPGAARSSPTSKPCGELVEVSS
;
A
#
# COMPACT_ATOMS: atom_id res chain seq x y z
N MET A 1 -6.55 32.51 25.46
CA MET A 1 -7.18 31.29 24.88
C MET A 1 -7.14 31.24 23.34
N HIS A 2 -7.17 32.36 22.60
CA HIS A 2 -7.18 32.32 21.12
C HIS A 2 -6.00 31.55 20.49
N VAL A 3 -4.76 31.80 20.91
CA VAL A 3 -3.58 31.10 20.36
C VAL A 3 -3.65 29.59 20.60
N ALA A 4 -4.00 29.19 21.83
CA ALA A 4 -4.18 27.78 22.19
C ALA A 4 -5.26 27.10 21.33
N PHE A 5 -6.36 27.81 21.04
CA PHE A 5 -7.42 27.31 20.17
C PHE A 5 -6.92 26.98 18.75
N TYR A 6 -6.20 27.90 18.11
CA TYR A 6 -5.69 27.68 16.75
C TYR A 6 -4.61 26.59 16.70
N LEU A 7 -3.76 26.51 17.73
CA LEU A 7 -2.78 25.44 17.84
C LEU A 7 -3.46 24.08 18.00
N LEU A 8 -4.47 23.97 18.86
CA LEU A 8 -5.25 22.74 19.02
C LEU A 8 -5.95 22.33 17.71
N LEU A 9 -6.51 23.29 16.96
CA LEU A 9 -7.09 23.03 15.63
C LEU A 9 -6.04 22.45 14.67
N ALA A 10 -4.85 23.07 14.57
CA ALA A 10 -3.78 22.60 13.69
C ALA A 10 -3.27 21.20 14.10
N ILE A 11 -3.05 20.97 15.40
CA ILE A 11 -2.68 19.67 15.95
C ILE A 11 -3.75 18.62 15.62
N GLY A 12 -5.02 18.96 15.79
CA GLY A 12 -6.13 18.06 15.48
C GLY A 12 -6.20 17.64 14.01
N LEU A 13 -5.94 18.57 13.09
CA LEU A 13 -5.89 18.25 11.66
C LEU A 13 -4.70 17.35 11.31
N LEU A 14 -3.52 17.64 11.86
CA LEU A 14 -2.32 16.81 11.65
C LEU A 14 -2.49 15.42 12.27
N GLY A 15 -2.99 15.32 13.50
CA GLY A 15 -3.27 14.04 14.16
C GLY A 15 -4.37 13.23 13.47
N THR A 16 -5.34 13.89 12.84
CA THR A 16 -6.32 13.18 11.99
C THR A 16 -5.64 12.59 10.75
N PHE A 17 -4.78 13.36 10.09
CA PHE A 17 -4.00 12.86 8.95
C PHE A 17 -3.12 11.68 9.36
N ASP A 18 -2.45 11.77 10.51
CA ASP A 18 -1.63 10.71 11.07
C ASP A 18 -2.38 9.38 11.17
N VAL A 19 -3.50 9.38 11.90
CA VAL A 19 -4.29 8.19 12.13
C VAL A 19 -4.84 7.62 10.82
N LEU A 20 -5.40 8.45 9.95
CA LEU A 20 -5.99 7.98 8.70
C LEU A 20 -4.95 7.40 7.75
N TYR A 21 -3.80 8.06 7.62
CA TYR A 21 -2.81 7.73 6.62
C TYR A 21 -1.79 6.70 7.11
N PHE A 22 -1.09 6.99 8.21
CA PHE A 22 -0.01 6.15 8.71
C PHE A 22 -0.52 4.91 9.44
N HIS A 23 -1.58 5.05 10.24
CA HIS A 23 -2.08 3.96 11.08
C HIS A 23 -3.12 3.09 10.37
N LEU A 24 -4.12 3.71 9.73
CA LEU A 24 -5.21 2.97 9.09
C LEU A 24 -4.88 2.51 7.66
N TRP A 25 -4.45 3.42 6.78
CA TRP A 25 -4.27 3.11 5.37
C TRP A 25 -2.95 2.40 5.05
N ARG A 26 -1.82 3.00 5.45
CA ARG A 26 -0.47 2.48 5.17
C ARG A 26 -0.06 1.34 6.10
N GLY A 27 -0.15 1.57 7.41
CA GLY A 27 0.28 0.61 8.43
C GLY A 27 -0.70 -0.55 8.60
N ARG A 28 -2.00 -0.27 8.44
CA ARG A 28 -3.12 -1.18 8.75
C ARG A 28 -2.98 -1.79 10.14
N LEU A 29 -2.61 -0.98 11.11
CA LEU A 29 -2.19 -1.47 12.42
C LEU A 29 -3.29 -2.24 13.15
N HIS A 30 -4.54 -1.83 12.94
CA HIS A 30 -5.72 -2.49 13.47
C HIS A 30 -5.88 -3.96 13.04
N GLU A 31 -5.27 -4.37 11.91
CA GLU A 31 -5.32 -5.75 11.42
C GLU A 31 -4.23 -6.64 12.03
N ARG A 32 -3.24 -6.04 12.72
CA ARG A 32 -1.98 -6.70 13.07
C ARG A 32 -1.91 -7.02 14.56
N PRO A 33 -1.64 -8.29 14.94
CA PRO A 33 -1.47 -8.67 16.34
C PRO A 33 -0.35 -7.90 17.04
N GLU A 34 0.78 -7.71 16.37
CA GLU A 34 1.97 -7.05 16.88
C GLU A 34 1.78 -5.55 17.16
N CYS A 35 0.80 -4.91 16.54
CA CYS A 35 0.55 -3.46 16.68
C CYS A 35 -0.61 -3.14 17.65
N GLN A 36 -1.19 -4.12 18.33
CA GLN A 36 -2.40 -3.87 19.15
C GLN A 36 -2.15 -2.95 20.36
N ARG A 37 -0.90 -2.85 20.85
CA ARG A 37 -0.55 -1.90 21.92
C ARG A 37 -0.47 -0.47 21.39
N GLU A 38 0.16 -0.27 20.24
CA GLU A 38 0.16 1.00 19.50
C GLU A 38 -1.27 1.45 19.18
N VAL A 39 -2.12 0.56 18.65
CA VAL A 39 -3.55 0.86 18.39
C VAL A 39 -4.28 1.31 19.66
N LEU A 40 -3.94 0.74 20.83
CA LEU A 40 -4.53 1.16 22.10
C LEU A 40 -4.10 2.57 22.51
N TRP A 41 -2.83 2.93 22.31
CA TRP A 41 -2.36 4.30 22.58
C TRP A 41 -3.10 5.33 21.72
N HIS A 42 -3.27 5.06 20.41
CA HIS A 42 -4.07 5.93 19.54
C HIS A 42 -5.55 5.97 19.93
N THR A 43 -6.11 4.83 20.35
CA THR A 43 -7.48 4.77 20.87
C THR A 43 -7.61 5.67 22.10
N ALA A 44 -6.70 5.58 23.07
CA ALA A 44 -6.70 6.47 24.23
C ALA A 44 -6.53 7.95 23.83
N ARG A 45 -5.66 8.23 22.85
CA ARG A 45 -5.45 9.58 22.31
C ARG A 45 -6.73 10.16 21.72
N HIS A 46 -7.57 9.37 21.04
CA HIS A 46 -8.87 9.86 20.54
C HIS A 46 -9.77 10.40 21.65
N LEU A 47 -9.83 9.73 22.80
CA LEU A 47 -10.61 10.22 23.95
C LEU A 47 -10.02 11.52 24.52
N ILE A 48 -8.70 11.58 24.67
CA ILE A 48 -8.00 12.77 25.17
C ILE A 48 -8.28 13.97 24.28
N TYR A 49 -8.11 13.83 22.96
CA TYR A 49 -8.37 14.92 22.03
C TYR A 49 -9.86 15.27 21.92
N ALA A 50 -10.78 14.30 22.04
CA ALA A 50 -12.20 14.59 22.14
C ALA A 50 -12.50 15.52 23.32
N LEU A 51 -11.95 15.22 24.50
CA LEU A 51 -12.08 16.06 25.70
C LEU A 51 -11.43 17.43 25.49
N GLN A 52 -10.21 17.49 24.94
CA GLN A 52 -9.55 18.78 24.66
C GLN A 52 -10.37 19.64 23.70
N PHE A 53 -10.86 19.09 22.58
CA PHE A 53 -11.67 19.83 21.62
C PHE A 53 -12.97 20.35 22.23
N LEU A 54 -13.64 19.57 23.09
CA LEU A 54 -14.90 19.99 23.72
C LEU A 54 -14.67 20.99 24.85
N TRP A 55 -13.68 20.74 25.71
CA TRP A 55 -13.42 21.55 26.90
C TRP A 55 -12.80 22.89 26.54
N VAL A 56 -11.70 22.91 25.78
CA VAL A 56 -10.95 24.14 25.47
C VAL A 56 -11.79 25.13 24.64
N SER A 57 -12.76 24.64 23.87
CA SER A 57 -13.60 25.49 23.02
C SER A 57 -14.90 25.98 23.69
N HIS A 58 -15.26 25.48 24.88
CA HIS A 58 -16.54 25.82 25.53
C HIS A 58 -16.45 26.13 27.02
N VAL A 59 -15.49 25.56 27.73
CA VAL A 59 -15.46 25.53 29.19
C VAL A 59 -14.22 26.24 29.71
N ARG A 60 -14.44 27.17 30.64
CA ARG A 60 -13.40 27.79 31.44
C ARG A 60 -13.34 27.14 32.81
N PHE A 61 -12.15 26.69 33.17
CA PHE A 61 -11.84 26.01 34.42
C PHE A 61 -11.28 27.05 35.39
N GLN A 62 -11.85 27.12 36.60
CA GLN A 62 -11.50 28.11 37.61
C GLN A 62 -11.10 27.43 38.92
N GLY A 63 -10.17 28.03 39.65
CA GLY A 63 -9.66 27.50 40.92
C GLY A 63 -9.13 26.07 40.79
N TRP A 64 -9.50 25.21 41.72
CA TRP A 64 -9.04 23.80 41.74
C TRP A 64 -9.50 22.98 40.53
N ALA A 65 -10.52 23.43 39.79
CA ALA A 65 -10.98 22.72 38.58
C ALA A 65 -9.92 22.68 37.48
N LEU A 66 -8.94 23.60 37.50
CA LEU A 66 -7.78 23.57 36.61
C LEU A 66 -6.96 22.28 36.74
N GLY A 67 -7.04 21.59 37.88
CA GLY A 67 -6.44 20.27 38.06
C GLY A 67 -6.92 19.24 37.03
N LEU A 68 -8.16 19.35 36.53
CA LEU A 68 -8.69 18.47 35.47
C LEU A 68 -7.93 18.67 34.15
N LEU A 69 -7.59 19.91 33.80
CA LEU A 69 -6.77 20.21 32.62
C LEU A 69 -5.35 19.68 32.80
N VAL A 70 -4.75 19.83 33.99
CA VAL A 70 -3.42 19.27 34.30
C VAL A 70 -3.40 17.76 34.10
N VAL A 71 -4.41 17.05 34.63
CA VAL A 71 -4.52 15.59 34.46
C VAL A 71 -4.71 15.22 32.99
N LEU A 72 -5.56 15.94 32.25
CA LEU A 72 -5.80 15.68 30.83
C LEU A 72 -4.52 15.85 29.99
N TYR A 73 -3.74 16.91 30.22
CA TYR A 73 -2.50 17.14 29.50
C TYR A 73 -1.36 16.22 29.95
N ALA A 74 -1.29 15.85 31.24
CA ALA A 74 -0.36 14.83 31.69
C ALA A 74 -0.65 13.47 31.04
N ALA A 75 -1.94 13.12 30.87
CA ALA A 75 -2.34 11.93 30.15
C ALA A 75 -1.97 12.01 28.66
N ASP A 76 -2.14 13.16 28.01
CA ASP A 76 -1.73 13.37 26.62
C ASP A 76 -0.22 13.12 26.42
N ILE A 77 0.60 13.72 27.28
CA ILE A 77 2.07 13.52 27.27
C ILE A 77 2.41 12.05 27.53
N PHE A 78 1.76 11.42 28.50
CA PHE A 78 2.01 10.01 28.81
C PHE A 78 1.68 9.08 27.63
N VAL A 79 0.55 9.31 26.96
CA VAL A 79 0.17 8.58 25.75
C VAL A 79 1.13 8.88 24.60
N ALA A 80 1.60 10.12 24.45
CA ALA A 80 2.63 10.49 23.46
C ALA A 80 3.95 9.75 23.66
N LEU A 81 4.42 9.66 24.90
CA LEU A 81 5.64 8.92 25.23
C LEU A 81 5.48 7.41 25.05
N GLY A 82 4.34 6.86 25.48
CA GLY A 82 4.04 5.43 25.36
C GLY A 82 3.99 4.96 23.91
N ASP A 83 3.46 5.81 23.02
CA ASP A 83 3.38 5.59 21.58
C ASP A 83 4.78 5.49 20.95
N VAL A 84 5.61 6.52 21.12
CA VAL A 84 7.00 6.55 20.61
C VAL A 84 7.82 5.38 21.14
N TRP A 85 7.61 4.98 22.40
CA TRP A 85 8.30 3.83 22.99
C TRP A 85 7.89 2.51 22.33
N GLU A 86 6.60 2.32 22.05
CA GLU A 86 6.06 1.08 21.48
C GLU A 86 6.29 0.97 19.97
N GLU A 87 6.33 2.10 19.24
CA GLU A 87 6.48 2.19 17.79
C GLU A 87 7.70 1.42 17.26
N ARG A 88 8.82 1.42 18.00
CA ARG A 88 10.04 0.72 17.57
C ARG A 88 9.81 -0.78 17.38
N ASP A 89 9.15 -1.40 18.36
CA ASP A 89 8.96 -2.85 18.41
C ASP A 89 7.76 -3.28 17.57
N SER A 90 6.66 -2.53 17.67
CA SER A 90 5.43 -2.78 16.90
C SER A 90 5.61 -2.61 15.39
N ARG A 91 6.55 -1.76 14.94
CA ARG A 91 6.80 -1.48 13.51
C ARG A 91 8.05 -2.16 12.95
N ALA A 92 8.71 -3.05 13.69
CA ALA A 92 9.95 -3.71 13.27
C ALA A 92 9.82 -4.44 11.92
N PHE A 93 8.68 -5.08 11.65
CA PHE A 93 8.42 -5.79 10.38
C PHE A 93 8.35 -4.87 9.15
N GLN A 94 8.13 -3.56 9.34
CA GLN A 94 8.11 -2.56 8.26
C GLN A 94 9.49 -1.95 8.00
N GLY A 95 10.51 -2.34 8.77
CA GLY A 95 11.79 -1.64 8.83
C GLY A 95 11.73 -0.36 9.69
N GLY A 96 10.76 -0.28 10.61
CA GLY A 96 10.56 0.83 11.53
C GLY A 96 9.57 1.88 11.01
N VAL A 97 9.50 3.00 11.74
CA VAL A 97 8.59 4.12 11.45
C VAL A 97 9.02 4.84 10.16
N PRO A 98 8.11 5.06 9.20
CA PRO A 98 8.39 5.86 8.02
C PRO A 98 8.94 7.26 8.35
N ARG A 99 9.92 7.74 7.58
CA ARG A 99 10.52 9.09 7.76
C ARG A 99 9.48 10.22 7.81
N GLY A 100 8.40 10.10 7.04
CA GLY A 100 7.32 11.10 7.03
C GLY A 100 6.49 11.13 8.31
N GLU A 101 6.23 9.96 8.90
CA GLU A 101 5.52 9.81 10.18
C GLU A 101 6.38 10.37 11.30
N TYR A 102 7.67 9.98 11.32
CA TYR A 102 8.65 10.52 12.26
C TYR A 102 8.77 12.06 12.19
N PHE A 103 8.90 12.63 11.00
CA PHE A 103 8.96 14.09 10.84
C PHE A 103 7.70 14.77 11.37
N MET A 104 6.53 14.18 11.11
CA MET A 104 5.26 14.71 11.58
C MET A 104 5.14 14.61 13.10
N HIS A 105 5.62 13.54 13.74
CA HIS A 105 5.67 13.41 15.20
C HIS A 105 6.55 14.50 15.84
N VAL A 106 7.67 14.86 15.20
CA VAL A 106 8.50 16.00 15.64
C VAL A 106 7.72 17.31 15.54
N VAL A 107 7.06 17.57 14.42
CA VAL A 107 6.23 18.79 14.23
C VAL A 107 5.10 18.83 15.26
N LEU A 108 4.38 17.73 15.45
CA LEU A 108 3.31 17.61 16.45
C LEU A 108 3.84 17.87 17.87
N SER A 109 5.00 17.31 18.24
CA SER A 109 5.61 17.52 19.56
C SER A 109 5.92 18.99 19.83
N VAL A 110 6.45 19.71 18.83
CA VAL A 110 6.71 21.16 18.92
C VAL A 110 5.40 21.93 19.07
N LEU A 111 4.39 21.63 18.25
CA LEU A 111 3.09 22.30 18.31
C LEU A 111 2.38 22.05 19.65
N VAL A 112 2.43 20.82 20.18
CA VAL A 112 1.87 20.48 21.50
C VAL A 112 2.57 21.27 22.60
N GLY A 113 3.90 21.39 22.56
CA GLY A 113 4.65 22.22 23.52
C GLY A 113 4.22 23.69 23.49
N LEU A 114 4.08 24.27 22.30
CA LEU A 114 3.56 25.64 22.13
C LEU A 114 2.13 25.77 22.64
N TYR A 115 1.29 24.78 22.37
CA TYR A 115 -0.10 24.74 22.80
C TYR A 115 -0.24 24.66 24.32
N LEU A 116 0.55 23.81 24.98
CA LEU A 116 0.58 23.70 26.44
C LEU A 116 1.02 25.01 27.08
N MET A 117 2.08 25.64 26.55
CA MET A 117 2.53 26.96 27.02
C MET A 117 1.44 28.03 26.84
N ALA A 118 0.82 28.11 25.66
CA ALA A 118 -0.23 29.08 25.37
C ALA A 118 -1.47 28.87 26.24
N THR A 119 -1.82 27.62 26.53
CA THR A 119 -2.92 27.27 27.44
C THR A 119 -2.59 27.66 28.86
N PHE A 120 -1.41 27.30 29.36
CA PHE A 120 -0.93 27.65 30.69
C PHE A 120 -0.96 29.16 30.92
N GLN A 121 -0.40 29.95 30.00
CA GLN A 121 -0.42 31.41 30.09
C GLN A 121 -1.85 31.97 30.11
N ALA A 122 -2.76 31.37 29.35
CA ALA A 122 -4.13 31.83 29.27
C ALA A 122 -4.96 31.56 30.54
N VAL A 123 -4.68 30.46 31.24
CA VAL A 123 -5.46 30.04 32.42
C VAL A 123 -4.75 30.30 33.76
N TRP A 124 -3.50 30.76 33.76
CA TRP A 124 -2.69 30.99 34.97
C TRP A 124 -3.41 31.83 36.03
N ARG A 125 -4.07 32.91 35.60
CA ARG A 125 -4.81 33.80 36.51
C ARG A 125 -6.09 33.17 37.06
N ASP A 126 -6.64 32.19 36.35
CA ASP A 126 -7.90 31.54 36.73
C ASP A 126 -7.72 30.64 37.97
N TRP A 127 -6.47 30.34 38.36
CA TRP A 127 -6.13 29.65 39.60
C TRP A 127 -6.59 30.39 40.86
N PHE A 128 -6.66 31.72 40.80
CA PHE A 128 -7.07 32.56 41.93
C PHE A 128 -8.58 32.80 41.99
N LEU A 129 -9.35 32.27 41.03
CA LEU A 129 -10.80 32.39 41.01
C LEU A 129 -11.45 31.27 41.87
N PRO A 130 -12.68 31.46 42.35
CA PRO A 130 -13.42 30.40 43.02
C PRO A 130 -13.56 29.16 42.13
N THR A 131 -13.41 27.97 42.74
CA THR A 131 -13.46 26.70 42.00
C THR A 131 -14.77 26.55 41.24
N GLY A 132 -14.69 26.29 39.93
CA GLY A 132 -15.87 26.07 39.12
C GLY A 132 -15.59 25.78 37.66
N LEU A 133 -16.61 25.26 36.97
CA LEU A 133 -16.66 25.12 35.52
C LEU A 133 -17.68 26.12 34.99
N ARG A 134 -17.24 26.99 34.07
CA ARG A 134 -18.10 28.01 33.46
C ARG A 134 -18.14 27.79 31.96
N VAL A 135 -19.34 27.88 31.37
CA VAL A 135 -19.47 27.96 29.91
C VAL A 135 -19.08 29.38 29.51
N ASP A 136 -17.82 29.54 29.12
CA ASP A 136 -17.21 30.82 28.76
C ASP A 136 -16.27 30.55 27.57
N PRO A 137 -16.85 30.36 26.38
CA PRO A 137 -16.08 30.00 25.19
C PRO A 137 -15.14 31.15 24.77
N PRO A 138 -13.97 30.85 24.18
CA PRO A 138 -13.05 31.87 23.71
C PRO A 138 -13.66 32.71 22.59
N ASP A 139 -13.22 33.97 22.49
CA ASP A 139 -13.68 34.95 21.50
C ASP A 139 -13.14 34.66 20.09
N VAL A 140 -13.59 33.56 19.50
CA VAL A 140 -13.24 33.15 18.13
C VAL A 140 -14.53 32.95 17.33
N PRO A 141 -14.47 33.06 15.98
CA PRO A 141 -15.65 32.89 15.13
C PRO A 141 -16.46 31.63 15.47
N VAL A 142 -17.79 31.78 15.55
CA VAL A 142 -18.70 30.68 15.92
C VAL A 142 -18.54 29.47 15.00
N ALA A 143 -18.26 29.68 13.71
CA ALA A 143 -17.98 28.60 12.76
C ALA A 143 -16.78 27.74 13.18
N LEU A 144 -15.69 28.35 13.67
CA LEU A 144 -14.51 27.62 14.13
C LEU A 144 -14.78 26.86 15.43
N ARG A 145 -15.55 27.43 16.36
CA ARG A 145 -15.99 26.72 17.57
C ARG A 145 -16.89 25.53 17.25
N THR A 146 -17.78 25.72 16.28
CA THR A 146 -18.65 24.64 15.79
C THR A 146 -17.80 23.53 15.17
N LEU A 147 -16.78 23.87 14.37
CA LEU A 147 -15.83 22.91 13.83
C LEU A 147 -15.10 22.12 14.94
N MET A 148 -14.61 22.79 15.98
CA MET A 148 -14.02 22.12 17.16
C MET A 148 -14.99 21.16 17.85
N THR A 149 -16.25 21.57 17.98
CA THR A 149 -17.30 20.70 18.54
C THR A 149 -17.48 19.45 17.70
N VAL A 150 -17.60 19.62 16.37
CA VAL A 150 -17.72 18.50 15.41
C VAL A 150 -16.51 17.58 15.52
N MET A 151 -15.29 18.13 15.51
CA MET A 151 -14.07 17.35 15.68
C MET A 151 -14.04 16.57 17.01
N GLY A 152 -14.47 17.19 18.12
CA GLY A 152 -14.58 16.54 19.43
C GLY A 152 -15.58 15.39 19.43
N VAL A 153 -16.77 15.58 18.88
CA VAL A 153 -17.79 14.53 18.74
C VAL A 153 -17.31 13.41 17.82
N THR A 154 -16.70 13.75 16.68
CA THR A 154 -16.13 12.77 15.76
C THR A 154 -15.04 11.95 16.43
N ALA A 155 -14.12 12.57 17.16
CA ALA A 155 -13.07 11.88 17.91
C ALA A 155 -13.65 10.92 18.96
N LEU A 156 -14.73 11.31 19.64
CA LEU A 156 -15.43 10.43 20.59
C LEU A 156 -16.09 9.23 19.91
N VAL A 157 -16.72 9.43 18.75
CA VAL A 157 -17.30 8.34 17.95
C VAL A 157 -16.22 7.37 17.47
N VAL A 158 -15.09 7.90 17.00
CA VAL A 158 -13.94 7.09 16.56
C VAL A 158 -13.34 6.33 17.75
N PHE A 159 -13.18 6.95 18.91
CA PHE A 159 -12.75 6.29 20.14
C PHE A 159 -13.62 5.08 20.47
N VAL A 160 -14.94 5.24 20.51
CA VAL A 160 -15.88 4.14 20.82
C VAL A 160 -15.75 3.01 19.80
N LYS A 161 -15.68 3.37 18.51
CA LYS A 161 -15.55 2.41 17.42
C LYS A 161 -14.25 1.62 17.49
N ASP A 162 -13.13 2.28 17.71
CA ASP A 162 -11.82 1.63 17.72
C ASP A 162 -11.59 0.86 19.03
N LEU A 163 -12.11 1.33 20.17
CA LEU A 163 -12.13 0.55 21.41
C LEU A 163 -12.94 -0.75 21.23
N ALA A 164 -14.12 -0.67 20.61
CA ALA A 164 -14.94 -1.85 20.33
C ALA A 164 -14.21 -2.86 19.41
N ARG A 165 -13.53 -2.37 18.37
CA ARG A 165 -12.72 -3.19 17.46
C ARG A 165 -11.55 -3.85 18.17
N TRP A 166 -10.83 -3.10 19.00
CA TRP A 166 -9.70 -3.60 19.78
C TRP A 166 -10.15 -4.69 20.79
N LEU A 167 -11.25 -4.46 21.51
CA LEU A 167 -11.85 -5.45 22.40
C LEU A 167 -12.29 -6.71 21.66
N ALA A 168 -12.88 -6.56 20.47
CA ALA A 168 -13.25 -7.69 19.62
C ALA A 168 -12.04 -8.46 19.09
N PHE A 169 -10.95 -7.77 18.75
CA PHE A 169 -9.69 -8.37 18.30
C PHE A 169 -9.10 -9.30 19.36
N ARG A 170 -9.08 -8.89 20.64
CA ARG A 170 -8.56 -9.72 21.75
C ARG A 170 -9.36 -10.99 22.02
N ARG A 171 -10.62 -11.02 21.57
CA ARG A 171 -11.50 -12.19 21.70
C ARG A 171 -11.37 -13.16 20.53
N ARG A 172 -10.62 -12.81 19.47
CA ARG A 172 -10.38 -13.72 18.35
C ARG A 172 -9.37 -14.79 18.79
N PRO A 173 -9.65 -16.09 18.56
CA PRO A 173 -8.64 -17.13 18.75
C PRO A 173 -7.44 -16.81 17.85
N VAL A 174 -6.23 -17.03 18.38
CA VAL A 174 -4.97 -16.81 17.66
C VAL A 174 -4.99 -17.67 16.39
N ALA A 175 -5.27 -17.03 15.25
CA ALA A 175 -5.14 -17.68 13.97
C ALA A 175 -3.65 -17.91 13.68
N THR A 176 -3.31 -19.12 13.28
CA THR A 176 -2.00 -19.52 12.74
C THR A 176 -1.53 -18.48 11.71
N PRO A 177 -0.24 -18.09 11.67
CA PRO A 177 0.18 -16.88 10.94
C PRO A 177 -0.24 -16.94 9.48
N SER A 178 -1.22 -16.13 9.11
CA SER A 178 -1.70 -16.04 7.74
C SER A 178 -0.76 -15.17 6.93
N ARG A 179 -0.34 -15.71 5.78
CA ARG A 179 0.47 -15.10 4.72
C ARG A 179 0.25 -13.59 4.54
N GLN A 180 1.36 -12.90 4.23
CA GLN A 180 1.46 -11.47 3.88
C GLN A 180 0.24 -10.93 3.09
N PRO A 181 -0.22 -9.70 3.40
CA PRO A 181 -1.41 -9.12 2.79
C PRO A 181 -1.25 -8.93 1.28
N LEU A 182 -2.34 -9.22 0.57
CA LEU A 182 -2.52 -9.13 -0.88
C LEU A 182 -2.33 -7.68 -1.39
N LEU A 183 -1.10 -7.27 -1.69
CA LEU A 183 -0.91 -6.47 -2.90
C LEU A 183 -1.28 -7.41 -4.05
N GLN A 184 -2.23 -7.00 -4.92
CA GLN A 184 -2.76 -7.88 -5.97
C GLN A 184 -1.63 -8.27 -6.91
N ARG A 185 -1.06 -9.45 -6.65
CA ARG A 185 -0.15 -10.14 -7.56
C ARG A 185 -0.78 -10.13 -8.94
N ILE A 186 0.01 -9.80 -9.96
CA ILE A 186 -0.47 -9.92 -11.32
C ILE A 186 -0.43 -11.41 -11.65
N VAL A 187 -1.61 -11.98 -11.86
CA VAL A 187 -1.80 -13.37 -12.25
C VAL A 187 -2.47 -13.39 -13.60
N VAL A 188 -1.79 -13.94 -14.59
CA VAL A 188 -2.32 -14.14 -15.94
C VAL A 188 -2.09 -15.58 -16.35
N GLU A 189 -3.10 -16.19 -16.93
CA GLU A 189 -3.09 -17.57 -17.36
C GLU A 189 -3.72 -17.71 -18.75
N VAL A 190 -3.25 -18.72 -19.48
CA VAL A 190 -3.72 -19.03 -20.83
C VAL A 190 -3.46 -20.51 -21.13
N LEU A 191 -4.36 -21.13 -21.88
CA LEU A 191 -4.14 -22.45 -22.48
C LEU A 191 -3.66 -22.25 -23.92
N ILE A 192 -2.44 -22.69 -24.21
CA ILE A 192 -1.79 -22.53 -25.51
C ILE A 192 -1.88 -23.86 -26.27
N PRO A 193 -2.47 -23.90 -27.48
CA PRO A 193 -2.63 -25.14 -28.24
C PRO A 193 -1.31 -25.52 -28.95
N ALA A 194 -0.25 -25.72 -28.17
CA ALA A 194 1.08 -26.12 -28.64
C ALA A 194 1.84 -26.93 -27.58
N PRO A 195 2.82 -27.76 -28.00
CA PRO A 195 3.72 -28.47 -27.08
C PRO A 195 4.49 -27.50 -26.17
N VAL A 196 4.80 -27.95 -24.95
CA VAL A 196 5.46 -27.09 -23.95
C VAL A 196 6.87 -26.70 -24.37
N GLU A 197 7.51 -27.51 -25.20
CA GLU A 197 8.85 -27.26 -25.74
C GLU A 197 8.85 -25.98 -26.60
N MET A 198 7.83 -25.80 -27.44
CA MET A 198 7.66 -24.59 -28.25
C MET A 198 7.31 -23.37 -27.38
N VAL A 199 6.40 -23.54 -26.43
CA VAL A 199 6.02 -22.45 -25.50
C VAL A 199 7.21 -22.02 -24.66
N TRP A 200 8.00 -22.98 -24.20
CA TRP A 200 9.23 -22.76 -23.44
C TRP A 200 10.25 -21.98 -24.25
N GLU A 201 10.60 -22.44 -25.45
CA GLU A 201 11.55 -21.77 -26.33
C GLU A 201 11.15 -20.31 -26.58
N ARG A 202 9.90 -20.07 -26.99
CA ARG A 202 9.39 -18.72 -27.30
C ARG A 202 9.30 -17.80 -26.09
N THR A 203 9.20 -18.34 -24.88
CA THR A 203 9.14 -17.54 -23.66
C THR A 203 10.51 -17.29 -23.04
N GLN A 204 11.43 -18.24 -23.15
CA GLN A 204 12.76 -18.18 -22.54
C GLN A 204 13.82 -17.52 -23.43
N GLU A 205 13.70 -17.64 -24.76
CA GLU A 205 14.65 -17.05 -25.71
C GLU A 205 14.38 -15.53 -25.87
N PRO A 206 15.33 -14.63 -25.53
CA PRO A 206 15.12 -13.18 -25.56
C PRO A 206 14.56 -12.62 -26.87
N GLU A 207 15.08 -13.08 -28.01
CA GLU A 207 14.65 -12.58 -29.32
C GLU A 207 13.19 -12.93 -29.59
N LEU A 208 12.81 -14.18 -29.32
CA LEU A 208 11.43 -14.66 -29.47
C LEU A 208 10.49 -14.02 -28.44
N HIS A 209 10.98 -13.78 -27.22
CA HIS A 209 10.20 -13.14 -26.15
C HIS A 209 9.71 -11.76 -26.57
N THR A 210 10.60 -10.93 -27.11
CA THR A 210 10.25 -9.57 -27.52
C THR A 210 9.24 -9.52 -28.66
N ALA A 211 9.07 -10.61 -29.42
CA ALA A 211 8.13 -10.70 -30.53
C ALA A 211 6.67 -10.68 -30.08
N TRP A 212 6.35 -11.28 -28.92
CA TRP A 212 4.98 -11.37 -28.42
C TRP A 212 4.68 -10.44 -27.25
N ASP A 213 5.68 -10.04 -26.46
CA ASP A 213 5.44 -9.19 -25.29
C ASP A 213 5.60 -7.70 -25.60
N VAL A 214 4.49 -6.97 -25.59
CA VAL A 214 4.46 -5.51 -25.85
C VAL A 214 5.22 -4.69 -24.80
N ARG A 215 5.44 -5.25 -23.59
CA ARG A 215 6.08 -4.56 -22.48
C ARG A 215 7.58 -4.41 -22.67
N PHE A 216 8.20 -5.24 -23.50
CA PHE A 216 9.64 -5.25 -23.75
C PHE A 216 9.95 -4.86 -25.19
N THR A 217 10.97 -4.04 -25.41
CA THR A 217 11.45 -3.70 -26.76
C THR A 217 12.76 -4.39 -27.10
N SER A 218 13.61 -4.63 -26.10
CA SER A 218 14.83 -5.43 -26.23
C SER A 218 15.06 -6.18 -24.92
N ILE A 219 15.57 -7.39 -25.02
CA ILE A 219 16.05 -8.21 -23.91
C ILE A 219 17.43 -8.72 -24.33
N ARG A 220 18.45 -8.50 -23.51
CA ARG A 220 19.82 -8.95 -23.79
C ARG A 220 20.44 -9.60 -22.57
N TYR A 221 21.05 -10.76 -22.74
CA TYR A 221 21.92 -11.32 -21.72
C TYR A 221 23.15 -10.43 -21.56
N LEU A 222 23.52 -10.18 -20.30
CA LEU A 222 24.77 -9.54 -19.97
C LEU A 222 25.84 -10.61 -19.73
N PRO A 223 27.11 -10.33 -20.06
CA PRO A 223 28.21 -11.25 -19.83
C PRO A 223 28.48 -11.47 -18.34
N GLU A 224 28.07 -10.53 -17.48
CA GLU A 224 28.24 -10.66 -16.03
C GLU A 224 27.16 -11.56 -15.38
N ALA A 225 27.58 -12.34 -14.39
CA ALA A 225 26.71 -13.01 -13.43
C ALA A 225 26.70 -12.24 -12.09
N ASP A 226 25.61 -12.32 -11.33
CA ASP A 226 25.55 -11.73 -10.00
C ASP A 226 26.46 -12.49 -9.00
N GLU A 227 26.63 -11.95 -7.80
CA GLU A 227 27.44 -12.57 -6.72
C GLU A 227 26.99 -14.00 -6.35
N ARG A 228 25.80 -14.41 -6.78
CA ARG A 228 25.22 -15.74 -6.56
C ARG A 228 25.27 -16.63 -7.81
N GLY A 229 25.90 -16.16 -8.89
CA GLY A 229 26.09 -16.88 -10.14
C GLY A 229 24.92 -16.80 -11.13
N PHE A 230 23.92 -15.93 -10.92
CA PHE A 230 22.79 -15.80 -11.85
C PHE A 230 23.10 -14.84 -12.99
N HIS A 231 22.86 -15.26 -14.23
CA HIS A 231 23.02 -14.42 -15.43
C HIS A 231 22.10 -13.19 -15.36
N LEU A 232 22.68 -12.00 -15.52
CA LEU A 232 21.90 -10.77 -15.63
C LEU A 232 21.38 -10.57 -17.06
N MET A 233 20.27 -9.86 -17.16
CA MET A 233 19.70 -9.40 -18.42
C MET A 233 19.36 -7.92 -18.34
N ASP A 234 19.59 -7.22 -19.43
CA ASP A 234 19.13 -5.85 -19.68
C ASP A 234 17.77 -5.91 -20.40
N TYR A 235 16.76 -5.30 -19.79
CA TYR A 235 15.42 -5.15 -20.33
C TYR A 235 15.19 -3.70 -20.72
N ARG A 236 14.77 -3.44 -21.95
CA ARG A 236 14.47 -2.09 -22.43
C ARG A 236 13.03 -1.97 -22.84
N THR A 237 12.40 -0.87 -22.46
CA THR A 237 11.04 -0.52 -22.88
C THR A 237 11.04 0.86 -23.49
N HIS A 238 10.87 0.93 -24.81
CA HIS A 238 10.58 2.20 -25.47
C HIS A 238 9.10 2.54 -25.25
N LEU A 239 8.81 3.76 -24.79
CA LEU A 239 7.45 4.25 -24.57
C LEU A 239 6.97 5.20 -25.69
N GLY A 240 7.89 5.65 -26.55
CA GLY A 240 7.62 6.65 -27.60
C GLY A 240 8.20 8.02 -27.24
N PHE A 241 8.20 8.96 -28.18
CA PHE A 241 8.75 10.33 -27.99
C PHE A 241 10.20 10.35 -27.47
N GLY A 242 11.02 9.38 -27.87
CA GLY A 242 12.41 9.26 -27.40
C GLY A 242 12.57 8.73 -25.96
N LEU A 243 11.48 8.43 -25.26
CA LEU A 243 11.52 7.88 -23.91
C LEU A 243 11.81 6.37 -23.95
N GLU A 244 12.92 5.98 -23.33
CA GLU A 244 13.33 4.59 -23.09
C GLU A 244 13.55 4.39 -21.60
N ILE A 245 12.98 3.32 -21.04
CA ILE A 245 13.25 2.87 -19.67
C ILE A 245 14.15 1.64 -19.73
N ILE A 246 15.22 1.67 -18.93
CA ILE A 246 16.18 0.57 -18.80
C ILE A 246 15.91 -0.15 -17.47
N GLY A 247 15.79 -1.46 -17.54
CA GLY A 247 15.61 -2.37 -16.41
C GLY A 247 16.64 -3.48 -16.43
N TRP A 248 16.74 -4.17 -15.31
CA TRP A 248 17.55 -5.37 -15.15
C TRP A 248 16.66 -6.54 -14.74
N GLY A 249 17.09 -7.75 -15.02
CA GLY A 249 16.50 -8.95 -14.43
C GLY A 249 17.43 -10.14 -14.47
N ARG A 250 17.04 -11.21 -13.78
CA ARG A 250 17.83 -12.43 -13.62
C ARG A 250 16.91 -13.61 -13.32
N TYR A 251 17.26 -14.79 -13.80
CA TYR A 251 16.60 -16.03 -13.38
C TYR A 251 17.18 -16.48 -12.05
N LEU A 252 16.31 -16.75 -11.06
CA LEU A 252 16.68 -17.29 -9.75
C LEU A 252 16.66 -18.83 -9.74
N ALA A 253 15.77 -19.42 -10.52
CA ALA A 253 15.66 -20.86 -10.65
C ALA A 253 14.99 -21.18 -11.98
N ASN A 254 15.52 -22.15 -12.70
CA ASN A 254 14.98 -22.58 -13.98
C ASN A 254 14.89 -24.11 -13.97
N THR A 255 13.66 -24.63 -14.07
CA THR A 255 13.38 -26.06 -14.25
C THR A 255 12.72 -26.21 -15.62
N PRO A 256 13.46 -26.70 -16.64
CA PRO A 256 12.99 -26.80 -18.01
C PRO A 256 11.59 -27.39 -18.14
N HIS A 257 10.74 -26.73 -18.93
CA HIS A 257 9.36 -27.13 -19.22
C HIS A 257 8.41 -27.21 -18.01
N VAL A 258 8.81 -26.72 -16.84
CA VAL A 258 8.01 -26.79 -15.60
C VAL A 258 7.85 -25.43 -14.97
N ARG A 259 8.97 -24.74 -14.67
CA ARG A 259 8.94 -23.46 -13.98
C ARG A 259 10.17 -22.61 -14.26
N SER A 260 9.98 -21.30 -14.31
CA SER A 260 11.06 -20.32 -14.31
C SER A 260 10.76 -19.23 -13.29
N THR A 261 11.66 -19.01 -12.34
CA THR A 261 11.55 -17.96 -11.31
C THR A 261 12.53 -16.86 -11.64
N PHE A 262 12.07 -15.61 -11.60
CA PHE A 262 12.87 -14.46 -12.00
C PHE A 262 12.72 -13.30 -11.02
N GLU A 263 13.75 -12.47 -10.98
CA GLU A 263 13.78 -11.20 -10.29
C GLU A 263 14.06 -10.10 -11.32
N PHE A 264 13.42 -8.96 -11.16
CA PHE A 264 13.57 -7.83 -12.07
C PHE A 264 13.52 -6.51 -11.29
N GLY A 265 14.01 -5.45 -11.91
CA GLY A 265 14.01 -4.11 -11.33
C GLY A 265 14.48 -3.08 -12.34
N SER A 266 14.62 -1.85 -11.89
CA SER A 266 15.16 -0.77 -12.71
C SER A 266 15.80 0.26 -11.80
N GLU A 267 17.05 0.64 -12.10
CA GLU A 267 17.72 1.76 -11.45
C GLU A 267 17.39 3.10 -12.12
N ASP A 268 16.70 3.07 -13.27
CA ASP A 268 16.21 4.27 -13.94
C ASP A 268 15.18 4.95 -13.03
N TRP A 269 15.45 6.21 -12.69
CA TRP A 269 14.55 6.99 -11.85
C TRP A 269 13.16 7.09 -12.50
N ARG A 270 13.06 7.17 -13.83
CA ARG A 270 11.78 7.27 -14.55
C ARG A 270 10.92 6.01 -14.43
N SER A 271 11.49 4.87 -14.08
CA SER A 271 10.72 3.64 -13.85
C SER A 271 9.94 3.71 -12.53
N LEU A 272 8.64 3.40 -12.62
CA LEU A 272 7.81 3.19 -11.43
C LEU A 272 8.15 1.87 -10.73
N ILE A 273 8.66 0.87 -11.45
CA ILE A 273 9.07 -0.41 -10.86
C ILE A 273 10.43 -0.21 -10.22
N LEU A 274 10.50 -0.41 -8.90
CA LEU A 274 11.76 -0.45 -8.16
C LEU A 274 12.39 -1.85 -8.24
N ARG A 275 11.67 -2.85 -7.74
CA ARG A 275 12.11 -4.25 -7.73
C ARG A 275 10.91 -5.19 -7.64
N GLY A 276 10.96 -6.30 -8.35
CA GLY A 276 9.91 -7.30 -8.39
C GLY A 276 10.44 -8.71 -8.57
N ARG A 277 9.55 -9.68 -8.36
CA ARG A 277 9.81 -11.09 -8.54
C ARG A 277 8.61 -11.75 -9.18
N GLY A 278 8.88 -12.77 -9.97
CA GLY A 278 7.84 -13.52 -10.63
C GLY A 278 8.20 -14.97 -10.84
N VAL A 279 7.19 -15.73 -11.19
CA VAL A 279 7.31 -17.11 -11.64
C VAL A 279 6.47 -17.31 -12.89
N TRP A 280 6.99 -18.11 -13.79
CA TRP A 280 6.29 -18.73 -14.90
C TRP A 280 6.13 -20.21 -14.61
N LEU A 281 4.93 -20.73 -14.86
CA LEU A 281 4.55 -22.11 -14.65
C LEU A 281 4.05 -22.67 -15.97
N TYR A 282 4.50 -23.88 -16.27
CA TYR A 282 4.18 -24.61 -17.49
C TYR A 282 3.62 -25.96 -17.08
N GLU A 283 2.40 -26.27 -17.53
CA GLU A 283 1.75 -27.53 -17.25
C GLU A 283 1.27 -28.15 -18.56
N ARG A 284 1.69 -29.40 -18.82
CA ARG A 284 1.24 -30.16 -19.98
C ARG A 284 -0.22 -30.57 -19.77
N ARG A 285 -1.06 -30.34 -20.78
CA ARG A 285 -2.48 -30.71 -20.82
C ARG A 285 -2.78 -31.43 -22.15
N PRO A 286 -3.85 -32.24 -22.24
CA PRO A 286 -4.22 -32.90 -23.50
C PRO A 286 -4.43 -31.91 -24.66
N GLU A 287 -4.94 -30.71 -24.37
CA GLU A 287 -5.24 -29.67 -25.36
C GLU A 287 -4.04 -28.76 -25.67
N GLY A 288 -2.89 -28.96 -25.01
CA GLY A 288 -1.68 -28.15 -25.20
C GLY A 288 -0.96 -27.81 -23.88
N THR A 289 -0.49 -26.58 -23.74
CA THR A 289 0.28 -26.12 -22.57
C THR A 289 -0.52 -25.09 -21.79
N PHE A 290 -0.82 -25.37 -20.54
CA PHE A 290 -1.33 -24.36 -19.61
C PHE A 290 -0.16 -23.52 -19.10
N PHE A 291 -0.17 -22.24 -19.46
CA PHE A 291 0.89 -21.29 -19.13
C PHE A 291 0.36 -20.23 -18.17
N LYS A 292 1.09 -19.99 -17.08
CA LYS A 292 0.68 -19.06 -16.03
C LYS A 292 1.86 -18.26 -15.53
N THR A 293 1.66 -16.96 -15.34
CA THR A 293 2.58 -16.11 -14.59
C THR A 293 1.95 -15.60 -13.31
N VAL A 294 2.78 -15.52 -12.27
CA VAL A 294 2.47 -14.81 -11.03
C VAL A 294 3.65 -13.92 -10.72
N PHE A 295 3.45 -12.61 -10.66
CA PHE A 295 4.51 -11.70 -10.26
C PHE A 295 3.98 -10.52 -9.46
N ASP A 296 4.89 -9.90 -8.71
CA ASP A 296 4.64 -8.69 -7.95
C ASP A 296 5.90 -7.83 -7.93
N TYR A 297 5.73 -6.54 -7.67
CA TYR A 297 6.81 -5.57 -7.59
C TYR A 297 6.46 -4.45 -6.63
N ARG A 298 7.51 -3.83 -6.09
CA ARG A 298 7.43 -2.59 -5.31
C ARG A 298 7.49 -1.40 -6.24
N ALA A 299 6.58 -0.44 -6.04
CA ALA A 299 6.62 0.84 -6.72
C ALA A 299 7.69 1.77 -6.12
N ARG A 300 8.28 2.62 -6.95
CA ARG A 300 9.16 3.74 -6.58
C ARG A 300 8.31 4.88 -6.01
N TYR A 301 8.94 5.91 -5.43
CA TYR A 301 8.31 7.18 -5.00
C TYR A 301 7.36 7.10 -3.80
N GLY A 302 7.46 6.01 -3.03
CA GLY A 302 6.58 5.80 -1.88
C GLY A 302 5.12 5.88 -2.31
N VAL A 303 4.31 6.66 -1.59
CA VAL A 303 2.86 6.63 -1.74
C VAL A 303 2.36 7.20 -3.06
N VAL A 304 2.98 8.27 -3.58
CA VAL A 304 2.58 8.81 -4.89
C VAL A 304 2.73 7.72 -5.95
N GLY A 305 3.82 6.96 -5.90
CA GLY A 305 4.02 5.85 -6.82
C GLY A 305 3.13 4.65 -6.55
N GLU A 306 2.81 4.33 -5.29
CA GLU A 306 1.86 3.25 -4.97
C GLU A 306 0.43 3.57 -5.43
N VAL A 307 -0.01 4.82 -5.31
CA VAL A 307 -1.32 5.27 -5.81
C VAL A 307 -1.35 5.25 -7.33
N LEU A 308 -0.31 5.78 -7.99
CA LEU A 308 -0.16 5.70 -9.45
C LEU A 308 -0.08 4.23 -9.92
N ASP A 309 0.58 3.37 -9.15
CA ASP A 309 0.64 1.95 -9.44
C ASP A 309 -0.73 1.29 -9.36
N ALA A 310 -1.44 1.48 -8.24
CA ALA A 310 -2.74 0.87 -8.02
C ALA A 310 -3.80 1.34 -9.05
N LEU A 311 -3.83 2.64 -9.38
CA LEU A 311 -4.86 3.21 -10.23
C LEU A 311 -4.57 3.09 -11.73
N LEU A 312 -3.30 3.08 -12.13
CA LEU A 312 -2.92 3.15 -13.54
C LEU A 312 -1.94 2.06 -13.94
N PHE A 313 -0.76 2.02 -13.32
CA PHE A 313 0.35 1.24 -13.85
C PHE A 313 0.14 -0.27 -13.70
N ARG A 314 -0.30 -0.75 -12.54
CA ARG A 314 -0.58 -2.18 -12.29
C ARG A 314 -1.73 -2.72 -13.16
N PRO A 315 -2.86 -2.01 -13.34
CA PRO A 315 -3.86 -2.36 -14.35
C PRO A 315 -3.26 -2.47 -15.77
N VAL A 316 -2.44 -1.50 -16.19
CA VAL A 316 -1.79 -1.52 -17.51
C VAL A 316 -0.81 -2.69 -17.64
N MET A 317 -0.02 -2.99 -16.60
CA MET A 317 0.90 -4.13 -16.57
C MET A 317 0.15 -5.46 -16.66
N ARG A 318 -0.98 -5.59 -15.97
CA ARG A 318 -1.86 -6.76 -16.06
C ARG A 318 -2.39 -6.95 -17.49
N LEU A 319 -2.93 -5.89 -18.08
CA LEU A 319 -3.47 -5.91 -19.44
C LEU A 319 -2.38 -6.14 -20.50
N GLY A 320 -1.19 -5.57 -20.31
CA GLY A 320 -0.02 -5.84 -21.15
C GLY A 320 0.40 -7.31 -21.11
N THR A 321 0.31 -7.93 -19.92
CA THR A 321 0.58 -9.36 -19.76
C THR A 321 -0.48 -10.22 -20.45
N GLU A 322 -1.77 -9.89 -20.32
CA GLU A 322 -2.85 -10.57 -21.06
C GLU A 322 -2.66 -10.47 -22.57
N TRP A 323 -2.38 -9.26 -23.07
CA TRP A 323 -2.16 -9.01 -24.49
C TRP A 323 -0.95 -9.79 -25.03
N GLY A 324 0.14 -9.83 -24.28
CA GLY A 324 1.32 -10.62 -24.63
C GLY A 324 1.01 -12.11 -24.66
N PHE A 325 0.33 -12.64 -23.64
CA PHE A 325 -0.04 -14.06 -23.58
C PHE A 325 -1.00 -14.45 -24.72
N GLU A 326 -1.93 -13.58 -25.10
CA GLU A 326 -2.81 -13.81 -26.23
C GLU A 326 -2.05 -13.79 -27.56
N THR A 327 -1.08 -12.88 -27.72
CA THR A 327 -0.20 -12.84 -28.89
C THR A 327 0.62 -14.13 -29.00
N LEU A 328 1.21 -14.58 -27.88
CA LEU A 328 1.94 -15.84 -27.81
C LEU A 328 1.04 -17.04 -28.14
N ARG A 329 -0.18 -17.07 -27.59
CA ARG A 329 -1.16 -18.14 -27.84
C ARG A 329 -1.49 -18.27 -29.32
N GLN A 330 -1.78 -17.14 -29.99
CA GLN A 330 -2.08 -17.12 -31.43
C GLN A 330 -0.87 -17.51 -32.27
N TRP A 331 0.32 -17.01 -31.91
CA TRP A 331 1.54 -17.36 -32.64
C TRP A 331 1.88 -18.85 -32.51
N CYS A 332 1.72 -19.44 -31.32
CA CYS A 332 1.92 -20.87 -31.11
C CYS A 332 0.85 -21.73 -31.78
N ALA A 333 -0.34 -21.18 -32.03
CA ALA A 333 -1.39 -21.83 -32.81
C ALA A 333 -1.14 -21.79 -34.33
N GLY A 334 -0.05 -21.16 -34.79
CA GLY A 334 0.33 -21.08 -36.21
C GLY A 334 0.01 -19.75 -36.91
N ASP A 335 -0.47 -18.72 -36.19
CA ASP A 335 -0.66 -17.39 -36.79
C ASP A 335 0.64 -16.59 -36.77
N GLU A 336 1.41 -16.69 -37.87
CA GLU A 336 2.69 -16.00 -38.02
C GLU A 336 2.58 -14.46 -38.04
N HIS A 337 1.38 -13.92 -38.24
CA HIS A 337 1.17 -12.47 -38.18
C HIS A 337 0.87 -11.98 -36.75
N ALA A 338 0.58 -12.88 -35.80
CA ALA A 338 0.24 -12.51 -34.44
C ALA A 338 1.30 -11.60 -33.77
N PRO A 339 2.61 -11.89 -33.83
CA PRO A 339 3.64 -10.99 -33.28
C PRO A 339 3.55 -9.57 -33.83
N ALA A 340 3.46 -9.40 -35.16
CA ALA A 340 3.35 -8.08 -35.77
C ALA A 340 2.12 -7.30 -35.28
N ARG A 341 0.98 -7.99 -35.08
CA ARG A 341 -0.23 -7.38 -34.52
C ARG A 341 -0.07 -7.05 -33.02
N GLY A 342 0.53 -7.95 -32.25
CA GLY A 342 0.77 -7.82 -30.82
C GLY A 342 1.75 -6.70 -30.46
N ARG A 343 2.69 -6.39 -31.36
CA ARG A 343 3.64 -5.27 -31.20
C ARG A 343 3.04 -3.89 -31.49
N SER A 344 1.84 -3.82 -32.07
CA SER A 344 1.20 -2.55 -32.38
C SER A 344 0.70 -1.83 -31.12
N ARG A 345 1.36 -0.73 -30.75
CA ARG A 345 0.95 0.12 -29.61
C ARG A 345 -0.46 0.70 -29.75
N TRP A 346 -0.86 1.02 -30.99
CA TRP A 346 -2.22 1.48 -31.26
C TRP A 346 -3.27 0.42 -30.93
N ARG A 347 -3.04 -0.83 -31.35
CA ARG A 347 -3.94 -1.94 -31.04
C ARG A 347 -3.94 -2.29 -29.56
N PHE A 348 -2.78 -2.23 -28.92
CA PHE A 348 -2.69 -2.38 -27.47
C PHE A 348 -3.48 -1.27 -26.73
N GLY A 349 -3.38 -0.02 -27.17
CA GLY A 349 -4.17 1.10 -26.63
C GLY A 349 -5.68 0.87 -26.78
N LEU A 350 -6.13 0.46 -27.97
CA LEU A 350 -7.54 0.12 -28.21
C LEU A 350 -8.00 -1.06 -27.34
N PHE A 351 -7.15 -2.07 -27.15
CA PHE A 351 -7.40 -3.19 -26.25
C PHE A 351 -7.57 -2.74 -24.80
N VAL A 352 -6.68 -1.88 -24.30
CA VAL A 352 -6.77 -1.33 -22.94
C VAL A 352 -8.08 -0.56 -22.77
N VAL A 353 -8.42 0.34 -23.70
CA VAL A 353 -9.69 1.09 -23.66
C VAL A 353 -10.89 0.15 -23.66
N ALA A 354 -10.90 -0.87 -24.53
CA ALA A 354 -11.97 -1.86 -24.58
C ALA A 354 -12.16 -2.59 -23.24
N ARG A 355 -11.07 -2.98 -22.56
CA ARG A 355 -11.12 -3.63 -21.25
C ARG A 355 -11.59 -2.67 -20.15
N LEU A 356 -11.17 -1.41 -20.19
CA LEU A 356 -11.64 -0.38 -19.26
C LEU A 356 -13.13 -0.08 -19.42
N LEU A 357 -13.68 -0.22 -20.63
CA LEU A 357 -15.11 -0.14 -20.93
C LEU A 357 -15.89 -1.43 -20.60
N GLY A 358 -15.25 -2.40 -19.94
CA GLY A 358 -15.92 -3.61 -19.44
C GLY A 358 -16.05 -4.75 -20.45
N ARG A 359 -15.39 -4.70 -21.62
CA ARG A 359 -15.41 -5.84 -22.55
C ARG A 359 -14.62 -7.02 -21.98
N SER A 360 -15.25 -8.19 -21.90
CA SER A 360 -14.60 -9.42 -21.45
C SER A 360 -13.67 -10.02 -22.52
N PRO A 361 -12.64 -10.78 -22.11
CA PRO A 361 -11.87 -11.62 -23.05
C PRO A 361 -12.79 -12.59 -23.81
N ALA A 362 -12.43 -12.89 -25.06
CA ALA A 362 -13.07 -13.97 -25.80
C ALA A 362 -12.86 -15.32 -25.08
N PRO A 363 -13.75 -16.31 -25.29
CA PRO A 363 -13.55 -17.66 -24.75
C PRO A 363 -12.18 -18.23 -25.17
N GLY A 364 -11.43 -18.77 -24.20
CA GLY A 364 -10.09 -19.33 -24.43
C GLY A 364 -8.96 -18.31 -24.58
N ALA A 365 -9.25 -17.00 -24.61
CA ALA A 365 -8.23 -15.97 -24.62
C ALA A 365 -7.49 -15.89 -23.28
N ALA A 366 -6.27 -15.32 -23.31
CA ALA A 366 -5.53 -15.02 -22.09
C ALA A 366 -6.35 -14.12 -21.15
N ARG A 367 -6.33 -14.44 -19.85
CA ARG A 367 -7.12 -13.75 -18.83
C ARG A 367 -6.31 -13.48 -17.58
N SER A 368 -6.54 -12.32 -16.97
CA SER A 368 -6.14 -12.10 -15.58
C SER A 368 -7.14 -12.74 -14.64
N SER A 369 -6.63 -13.38 -13.58
CA SER A 369 -7.47 -13.93 -12.53
C SER A 369 -7.45 -13.01 -11.31
N PRO A 370 -8.61 -12.53 -10.83
CA PRO A 370 -8.69 -11.74 -9.60
C PRO A 370 -8.41 -12.60 -8.34
N THR A 371 -8.40 -13.91 -8.47
CA THR A 371 -8.19 -14.87 -7.38
C THR A 371 -7.04 -15.80 -7.73
N SER A 372 -6.04 -15.89 -6.85
CA SER A 372 -5.18 -17.07 -6.80
C SER A 372 -6.04 -18.27 -6.37
N LYS A 373 -6.85 -18.82 -7.28
CA LYS A 373 -7.27 -20.20 -7.11
C LYS A 373 -5.97 -21.01 -7.06
N PRO A 374 -5.70 -21.77 -5.97
CA PRO A 374 -4.58 -22.69 -5.97
C PRO A 374 -4.73 -23.58 -7.21
N CYS A 375 -3.66 -23.63 -7.99
CA CYS A 375 -3.59 -24.56 -9.11
C CYS A 375 -3.46 -25.95 -8.49
N GLY A 376 -4.44 -26.82 -8.75
CA GLY A 376 -4.39 -28.25 -8.48
C GLY A 376 -4.47 -28.64 -7.00
N GLU A 377 -5.64 -29.10 -6.56
CA GLU A 377 -5.61 -30.42 -5.92
C GLU A 377 -4.90 -31.35 -6.90
N LEU A 378 -3.76 -31.88 -6.47
CA LEU A 378 -3.24 -33.10 -7.05
C LEU A 378 -4.40 -34.10 -6.96
N VAL A 379 -5.02 -34.41 -8.10
CA VAL A 379 -5.78 -35.64 -8.20
C VAL A 379 -4.74 -36.73 -7.99
N GLU A 380 -4.71 -37.28 -6.78
CA GLU A 380 -4.08 -38.57 -6.52
C GLU A 380 -4.74 -39.55 -7.48
N VAL A 381 -3.99 -39.94 -8.51
CA VAL A 381 -4.33 -41.11 -9.29
C VAL A 381 -4.14 -42.29 -8.34
N SER A 382 -5.24 -42.87 -7.90
CA SER A 382 -5.25 -44.13 -7.16
C SER A 382 -4.52 -45.18 -8.00
N SER A 383 -3.43 -45.71 -7.45
CA SER A 383 -2.85 -46.99 -7.87
C SER A 383 -3.84 -48.12 -7.70
#